data_AF-S0EP91-F1
#
_entry.id   AF-S0EP91-F1
#
_cell.length_a   1.000
_cell.length_b   1.000
_cell.length_c   1.000
_cell.angle_alpha   90.00
_cell.angle_beta   90.00
_cell.angle_gamma   90.00
#
_symmetry.space_group_name_H-M   'P 1'
#
loop_
_entity.id
_entity.type
_entity.pdbx_description
1 polymer ?
#
loop_
_entity_poly.entity_id
_entity_poly.type
_entity_poly.pdbx_seq_one_letter_code
_entity_poly.pdbx_strand_id
1 'polypeptide(L)'
;MSNTRVTIDPNGDTLVILATKQDPPPTKEPTEPAGTTESESPTFIEKHFLCSQKHLTLASRRASKLFSSGFKEASKHDDGLYHWNFGDVFDVQAFAVVLKIIHGKTRGVPQTAELDLLSEIASIVDDLECYDALSFCTESWLRPYISPFYPLPEKMDKSLAQLILVSFVFANKSIFRNCTQRAARYTCEGMPTFDLPIRADIPRRIEESRTEVLQYLVDGLYKVHDDLLQRKLGCSEGCRALLLGSLLQVMTAAGLYPRPESPFYSLRLDSIISSLRDMQPSIYDSSVTGGLAGKHSGTWLLHEHPTSPPASQSNTATTQSTSIPFGSSLSGFTTSTTAQNTSDPRPAPGGLFGAARVDPVPTGFGNSNTSRTTGGTFGTGTILRPRLTPVAPSGGLFGARNVSQVSAPCGSNHTKNEDAPKKLVQHSCSLKSFIDPLLLDAETKIQGLELDDFPQP
;
A
#
# COMPACT_ATOMS: atom_id res chain seq x y z
N MET A 1 -7.92 5.03 44.34
CA MET A 1 -7.25 4.17 43.34
C MET A 1 -7.43 2.73 43.80
N SER A 2 -7.89 1.85 42.91
CA SER A 2 -8.13 0.43 43.21
C SER A 2 -6.99 -0.41 42.67
N ASN A 3 -5.99 -0.72 43.49
CA ASN A 3 -4.76 -1.33 43.02
C ASN A 3 -4.89 -2.86 42.95
N THR A 4 -4.69 -3.43 41.75
CA THR A 4 -4.77 -4.89 41.53
C THR A 4 -3.38 -5.49 41.43
N ARG A 5 -2.98 -6.33 42.39
CA ARG A 5 -1.68 -7.03 42.36
C ARG A 5 -1.79 -8.38 41.65
N VAL A 6 -0.93 -8.63 40.68
CA VAL A 6 -0.81 -9.88 39.93
C VAL A 6 0.57 -10.47 40.16
N THR A 7 0.64 -11.70 40.66
CA THR A 7 1.92 -12.39 40.90
C THR A 7 2.37 -13.17 39.67
N ILE A 8 3.39 -12.68 38.96
CA ILE A 8 4.05 -13.41 37.88
C ILE A 8 5.15 -14.31 38.46
N ASP A 9 5.95 -13.77 39.39
CA ASP A 9 6.92 -14.51 40.19
C ASP A 9 6.59 -14.39 41.70
N PRO A 10 6.27 -15.49 42.40
CA PRO A 10 6.05 -15.48 43.85
C PRO A 10 7.25 -15.01 44.67
N ASN A 11 8.46 -15.14 44.13
CA ASN A 11 9.71 -14.67 44.75
C ASN A 11 10.23 -13.39 44.08
N GLY A 12 9.37 -12.68 43.34
CA GLY A 12 9.73 -11.46 42.65
C GLY A 12 10.11 -10.32 43.59
N ASP A 13 11.03 -9.48 43.11
CA ASP A 13 11.60 -8.33 43.81
C ASP A 13 11.34 -6.99 43.08
N THR A 14 10.58 -7.04 41.97
CA THR A 14 10.21 -5.89 41.13
C THR A 14 8.69 -5.81 40.97
N LEU A 15 8.12 -4.63 41.16
CA LEU A 15 6.76 -4.28 40.73
C LEU A 15 6.82 -3.54 39.40
N VAL A 16 6.28 -4.16 38.36
CA VAL A 16 5.97 -3.48 37.11
C VAL A 16 4.57 -2.90 37.22
N ILE A 17 4.44 -1.59 37.04
CA ILE A 17 3.21 -0.83 37.32
C ILE A 17 2.67 -0.27 36.00
N LEU A 18 1.42 -0.63 35.68
CA LEU A 18 0.64 -0.04 34.59
C LEU A 18 -0.63 0.60 35.15
N ALA A 19 -1.09 1.67 34.51
CA ALA A 19 -2.35 2.34 34.80
C ALA A 19 -3.37 2.05 33.68
N THR A 20 -4.64 2.03 34.03
CA THR A 20 -5.75 1.94 33.06
C THR A 20 -6.74 3.04 33.38
N LYS A 21 -7.14 3.81 32.35
CA LYS A 21 -8.25 4.77 32.46
C LYS A 21 -9.54 3.98 32.67
N GLN A 22 -10.32 4.33 33.68
CA GLN A 22 -11.74 3.97 33.65
C GLN A 22 -12.46 4.94 32.72
N ASP A 23 -13.18 4.41 31.74
CA ASP A 23 -14.33 5.14 31.21
C ASP A 23 -15.31 5.39 32.39
N PRO A 24 -15.92 6.59 32.47
CA PRO A 24 -16.92 6.85 33.49
C PRO A 24 -18.04 5.80 33.38
N PRO A 25 -18.56 5.26 34.51
CA PRO A 25 -19.67 4.32 34.46
C PRO A 25 -20.85 4.97 33.73
N PRO A 26 -21.63 4.22 32.92
CA PRO A 26 -22.74 4.79 32.17
C PRO A 26 -23.81 5.33 33.14
N THR A 27 -23.77 6.63 33.38
CA THR A 27 -24.65 7.33 34.33
C THR A 27 -26.10 7.14 33.91
N LYS A 28 -26.88 6.50 34.77
CA LYS A 28 -28.31 6.31 34.56
C LYS A 28 -29.07 7.56 35.02
N GLU A 29 -29.54 8.28 34.02
CA GLU A 29 -30.56 9.34 34.04
C GLU A 29 -30.22 10.70 34.70
N PRO A 30 -30.86 11.80 34.24
CA PRO A 30 -30.48 13.15 34.63
C PRO A 30 -31.45 13.78 35.64
N THR A 31 -30.89 14.43 36.67
CA THR A 31 -31.62 15.43 37.47
C THR A 31 -30.75 16.68 37.64
N GLU A 32 -31.26 17.81 37.18
CA GLU A 32 -30.67 19.16 37.23
C GLU A 32 -30.66 19.78 38.66
N PRO A 33 -29.98 20.94 38.90
CA PRO A 33 -28.62 21.28 38.46
C PRO A 33 -27.80 22.04 39.54
N ALA A 34 -26.57 22.39 39.17
CA ALA A 34 -25.75 23.50 39.72
C ALA A 34 -25.21 23.41 41.16
N GLY A 35 -23.92 23.06 41.28
CA GLY A 35 -23.13 23.25 42.51
C GLY A 35 -21.67 22.83 42.37
N THR A 36 -20.80 23.76 41.96
CA THR A 36 -19.32 23.65 41.94
C THR A 36 -18.72 22.65 40.93
N THR A 37 -18.08 23.18 39.89
CA THR A 37 -17.27 22.41 38.94
C THR A 37 -15.91 22.06 39.53
N GLU A 38 -15.86 21.05 40.40
CA GLU A 38 -14.60 20.35 40.64
C GLU A 38 -14.26 19.55 39.37
N SER A 39 -13.04 19.73 38.87
CA SER A 39 -12.57 19.04 37.67
C SER A 39 -12.40 17.56 38.00
N GLU A 40 -13.35 16.71 37.58
CA GLU A 40 -13.27 15.25 37.73
C GLU A 40 -12.02 14.71 37.02
N SER A 41 -10.94 14.59 37.77
CA SER A 41 -9.72 13.94 37.29
C SER A 41 -10.01 12.47 36.99
N PRO A 42 -9.59 11.93 35.83
CA PRO A 42 -9.94 10.55 35.44
C PRO A 42 -9.45 9.56 36.50
N THR A 43 -10.35 8.65 36.91
CA THR A 43 -10.00 7.63 37.90
C THR A 43 -9.16 6.54 37.24
N PHE A 44 -7.88 6.49 37.59
CA PHE A 44 -6.98 5.43 37.14
C PHE A 44 -7.02 4.22 38.07
N ILE A 45 -7.07 3.04 37.46
CA ILE A 45 -6.84 1.75 38.12
C ILE A 45 -5.39 1.34 37.86
N GLU A 46 -4.60 1.18 38.91
CA GLU A 46 -3.25 0.64 38.77
C GLU A 46 -3.25 -0.89 38.87
N LYS A 47 -2.44 -1.52 38.02
CA LYS A 47 -2.21 -2.96 38.01
C LYS A 47 -0.72 -3.23 38.19
N HIS A 48 -0.39 -3.91 39.28
CA HIS A 48 0.97 -4.11 39.76
C HIS A 48 1.38 -5.57 39.55
N PHE A 49 2.36 -5.82 38.70
CA PHE A 49 2.86 -7.15 38.39
C PHE A 49 4.13 -7.45 39.19
N LEU A 50 4.07 -8.41 40.12
CA LEU A 50 5.25 -8.87 40.87
C LEU A 50 6.09 -9.80 39.99
N CYS A 51 7.30 -9.35 39.69
CA CYS A 51 8.24 -9.94 38.73
C CYS A 51 9.65 -10.05 39.36
N SER A 52 10.52 -10.86 38.75
CA SER A 52 11.94 -10.93 39.12
C SER A 52 12.78 -9.98 38.25
N GLN A 53 13.53 -9.10 38.90
CA GLN A 53 14.55 -8.23 38.29
C GLN A 53 15.52 -9.04 37.43
N LYS A 54 15.88 -10.24 37.88
CA LYS A 54 16.84 -11.12 37.19
C LYS A 54 16.28 -11.72 35.89
N HIS A 55 15.00 -12.09 35.86
CA HIS A 55 14.36 -12.54 34.62
C HIS A 55 14.17 -11.37 33.65
N LEU A 56 13.76 -10.20 34.14
CA LEU A 56 13.63 -8.98 33.33
C LEU A 56 14.97 -8.58 32.69
N THR A 57 16.04 -8.45 33.47
CA THR A 57 17.38 -8.06 32.97
C THR A 57 18.03 -9.09 32.05
N LEU A 58 17.73 -10.37 32.21
CA LEU A 58 18.21 -11.42 31.31
C LEU A 58 17.53 -11.35 29.93
N ALA A 59 16.25 -11.01 29.89
CA ALA A 59 15.43 -11.05 28.67
C ALA A 59 15.27 -9.72 27.94
N SER A 60 15.41 -8.58 28.64
CA SER A 60 15.16 -7.23 28.12
C SER A 60 16.41 -6.37 28.19
N ARG A 61 16.88 -5.87 27.03
CA ARG A 61 18.03 -4.96 27.00
C ARG A 61 17.70 -3.62 27.67
N ARG A 62 16.46 -3.13 27.57
CA ARG A 62 15.99 -1.94 28.30
C ARG A 62 16.07 -2.16 29.82
N ALA A 63 15.57 -3.29 30.33
CA ALA A 63 15.65 -3.63 31.75
C ALA A 63 17.11 -3.72 32.22
N SER A 64 17.98 -4.39 31.46
CA SER A 64 19.41 -4.51 31.77
C SER A 64 20.10 -3.14 31.91
N LYS A 65 19.84 -2.22 30.97
CA LYS A 65 20.31 -0.82 31.04
C LYS A 65 19.73 -0.09 32.27
N LEU A 66 18.42 -0.23 32.52
CA LEU A 66 17.72 0.45 33.62
C LEU A 66 18.25 0.02 34.99
N PHE A 67 18.27 -1.28 35.30
CA PHE A 67 18.69 -1.77 36.61
C PHE A 67 20.21 -1.72 36.85
N SER A 68 21.01 -1.41 35.82
CA SER A 68 22.44 -1.12 35.94
C SER A 68 22.76 0.38 36.06
N SER A 69 21.73 1.23 36.12
CA SER A 69 21.86 2.70 36.14
C SER A 69 21.73 3.30 37.54
N GLY A 70 21.88 4.64 37.62
CA GLY A 70 21.54 5.43 38.81
C GLY A 70 20.10 5.97 38.85
N PHE A 71 19.18 5.45 38.02
CA PHE A 71 17.78 5.87 38.04
C PHE A 71 17.04 5.37 39.29
N LYS A 72 15.90 5.99 39.64
CA LYS A 72 15.16 5.67 40.88
C LYS A 72 14.61 4.24 40.86
N GLU A 73 14.19 3.80 39.68
CA GLU A 73 13.70 2.47 39.35
C GLU A 73 14.76 1.38 39.56
N ALA A 74 16.05 1.75 39.53
CA ALA A 74 17.18 0.87 39.87
C ALA A 74 17.45 0.78 41.38
N SER A 75 16.69 1.51 42.20
CA SER A 75 16.74 1.48 43.66
C SER A 75 15.45 0.88 44.23
N LYS A 76 15.55 0.25 45.40
CA LYS A 76 14.36 -0.27 46.11
C LYS A 76 13.63 0.85 46.82
N HIS A 77 12.31 0.82 46.78
CA HIS A 77 11.44 1.65 47.60
C HIS A 77 11.35 1.11 49.03
N ASP A 78 10.64 1.82 49.91
CA ASP A 78 10.46 1.49 51.33
C ASP A 78 9.81 0.11 51.58
N ASP A 79 9.12 -0.45 50.57
CA ASP A 79 8.54 -1.80 50.59
C ASP A 79 9.56 -2.91 50.26
N GLY A 80 10.82 -2.55 49.97
CA GLY A 80 11.89 -3.46 49.60
C GLY A 80 11.82 -3.98 48.15
N LEU A 81 11.00 -3.38 47.29
CA LEU A 81 10.83 -3.77 45.89
C LEU A 81 11.36 -2.67 44.95
N TYR A 82 11.82 -3.05 43.76
CA TYR A 82 12.04 -2.10 42.67
C TYR A 82 10.70 -1.71 42.06
N HIS A 83 10.48 -0.44 41.74
CA HIS A 83 9.24 0.04 41.12
C HIS A 83 9.55 0.52 39.71
N TRP A 84 8.95 -0.11 38.69
CA TRP A 84 9.11 0.27 37.29
C TRP A 84 7.74 0.62 36.71
N ASN A 85 7.48 1.92 36.55
CA ASN A 85 6.18 2.46 36.13
C ASN A 85 6.16 2.78 34.63
N PHE A 86 5.09 2.35 33.96
CA PHE A 86 4.85 2.54 32.53
C PHE A 86 3.63 3.44 32.24
N GLY A 87 2.92 3.91 33.27
CA GLY A 87 1.70 4.70 33.12
C GLY A 87 0.62 3.96 32.32
N ASP A 88 -0.13 4.70 31.52
CA ASP A 88 -1.24 4.23 30.69
C ASP A 88 -0.83 3.96 29.22
N VAL A 89 0.47 3.80 28.94
CA VAL A 89 1.03 3.73 27.58
C VAL A 89 0.79 2.37 26.89
N PHE A 90 0.66 1.28 27.65
CA PHE A 90 0.62 -0.09 27.10
C PHE A 90 -0.61 -0.87 27.52
N ASP A 91 -1.12 -1.74 26.64
CA ASP A 91 -2.18 -2.68 27.00
C ASP A 91 -1.71 -3.65 28.10
N VAL A 92 -2.53 -3.73 29.15
CA VAL A 92 -2.28 -4.50 30.36
C VAL A 92 -2.31 -6.02 30.11
N GLN A 93 -3.05 -6.51 29.11
CA GLN A 93 -3.11 -7.94 28.81
C GLN A 93 -1.92 -8.38 27.96
N ALA A 94 -1.56 -7.60 26.94
CA ALA A 94 -0.34 -7.76 26.15
C ALA A 94 0.90 -7.73 27.05
N PHE A 95 1.01 -6.75 27.96
CA PHE A 95 2.13 -6.66 28.89
C PHE A 95 2.19 -7.87 29.83
N ALA A 96 1.03 -8.35 30.31
CA ALA A 96 0.96 -9.57 31.10
C ALA A 96 1.40 -10.83 30.33
N VAL A 97 1.18 -10.89 29.00
CA VAL A 97 1.70 -11.98 28.15
C VAL A 97 3.22 -11.89 28.03
N VAL A 98 3.78 -10.72 27.72
CA VAL A 98 5.24 -10.51 27.65
C VAL A 98 5.93 -10.88 28.96
N LEU A 99 5.41 -10.39 30.10
CA LEU A 99 5.94 -10.73 31.43
C LEU A 99 5.89 -12.23 31.72
N LYS A 100 4.80 -12.93 31.38
CA LYS A 100 4.71 -14.39 31.54
C LYS A 100 5.76 -15.12 30.71
N ILE A 101 6.02 -14.69 29.47
CA ILE A 101 7.03 -15.30 28.59
C ILE A 101 8.42 -15.12 29.20
N ILE A 102 8.78 -13.89 29.60
CA ILE A 102 10.05 -13.58 30.27
C ILE A 102 10.29 -14.46 31.52
N HIS A 103 9.23 -14.83 32.24
CA HIS A 103 9.30 -15.66 33.46
C HIS A 103 9.00 -17.16 33.20
N GLY A 104 9.01 -17.62 31.94
CA GLY A 104 8.78 -19.01 31.57
C GLY A 104 7.38 -19.56 31.90
N LYS A 105 6.39 -18.70 32.15
CA LYS A 105 5.01 -19.07 32.55
C LYS A 105 4.13 -19.44 31.35
N THR A 106 4.61 -20.35 30.51
CA THR A 106 4.02 -20.73 29.21
C THR A 106 2.55 -21.14 29.27
N ARG A 107 2.08 -21.77 30.37
CA ARG A 107 0.66 -22.14 30.55
C ARG A 107 -0.31 -20.94 30.53
N GLY A 108 0.17 -19.73 30.80
CA GLY A 108 -0.64 -18.51 30.79
C GLY A 108 -0.52 -17.67 29.51
N VAL A 109 0.18 -18.19 28.49
CA VAL A 109 0.44 -17.54 27.19
C VAL A 109 -0.56 -18.09 26.16
N PRO A 110 -1.20 -17.25 25.34
CA PRO A 110 -2.16 -17.72 24.34
C PRO A 110 -1.48 -18.51 23.23
N GLN A 111 -2.11 -19.59 22.75
CA GLN A 111 -1.59 -20.39 21.63
C GLN A 111 -1.76 -19.68 20.27
N THR A 112 -2.74 -18.77 20.18
CA THR A 112 -3.05 -17.95 19.01
C THR A 112 -3.32 -16.53 19.48
N ALA A 113 -2.80 -15.53 18.78
CA ALA A 113 -3.08 -14.12 19.04
C ALA A 113 -3.74 -13.49 17.81
N GLU A 114 -4.77 -12.67 18.04
CA GLU A 114 -5.34 -11.82 17.00
C GLU A 114 -4.43 -10.62 16.72
N LEU A 115 -4.60 -9.96 15.56
CA LEU A 115 -3.68 -8.94 15.07
C LEU A 115 -3.57 -7.74 16.01
N ASP A 116 -4.67 -7.30 16.64
CA ASP A 116 -4.65 -6.23 17.63
C ASP A 116 -3.76 -6.60 18.82
N LEU A 117 -4.04 -7.70 19.52
CA LEU A 117 -3.21 -8.18 20.63
C LEU A 117 -1.75 -8.41 20.22
N LEU A 118 -1.52 -8.96 19.02
CA LEU A 118 -0.17 -9.21 18.52
C LEU A 118 0.60 -7.91 18.24
N SER A 119 -0.10 -6.85 17.80
CA SER A 119 0.49 -5.52 17.63
C SER A 119 0.81 -4.83 18.97
N GLU A 120 -0.04 -4.98 19.99
CA GLU A 120 0.25 -4.50 21.35
C GLU A 120 1.45 -5.24 21.97
N ILE A 121 1.52 -6.56 21.78
CA ILE A 121 2.69 -7.35 22.18
C ILE A 121 3.93 -6.86 21.43
N ALA A 122 3.86 -6.62 20.12
CA ALA A 122 4.99 -6.13 19.34
C ALA A 122 5.49 -4.75 19.84
N SER A 123 4.58 -3.80 20.12
CA SER A 123 4.91 -2.50 20.72
C SER A 123 5.71 -2.64 22.02
N ILE A 124 5.29 -3.55 22.90
CA ILE A 124 5.94 -3.78 24.20
C ILE A 124 7.29 -4.50 24.03
N VAL A 125 7.42 -5.40 23.04
CA VAL A 125 8.67 -6.11 22.76
C VAL A 125 9.73 -5.19 22.17
N ASP A 126 9.33 -4.24 21.32
CA ASP A 126 10.21 -3.20 20.76
C ASP A 126 10.70 -2.25 21.87
N ASP A 127 9.77 -1.72 22.68
CA ASP A 127 10.07 -0.85 23.83
C ASP A 127 10.99 -1.53 24.87
N LEU A 128 10.72 -2.79 25.23
CA LEU A 128 11.55 -3.52 26.19
C LEU A 128 12.85 -4.05 25.58
N GLU A 129 13.03 -3.99 24.25
CA GLU A 129 14.12 -4.65 23.53
C GLU A 129 14.28 -6.14 23.95
N CYS A 130 13.22 -6.94 23.83
CA CYS A 130 13.17 -8.33 24.36
C CYS A 130 12.83 -9.42 23.32
N TYR A 131 13.15 -9.17 22.05
CA TYR A 131 12.79 -9.97 20.88
C TYR A 131 13.11 -11.47 21.02
N ASP A 132 14.32 -11.82 21.46
CA ASP A 132 14.77 -13.21 21.65
C ASP A 132 13.85 -14.02 22.57
N ALA A 133 13.32 -13.39 23.63
CA ALA A 133 12.49 -14.06 24.61
C ALA A 133 11.13 -14.51 24.03
N LEU A 134 10.63 -13.86 22.99
CA LEU A 134 9.36 -14.21 22.33
C LEU A 134 9.52 -15.03 21.05
N SER A 135 10.75 -15.17 20.53
CA SER A 135 11.07 -15.90 19.28
C SER A 135 10.40 -17.27 19.13
N PHE A 136 10.18 -18.00 20.22
CA PHE A 136 9.50 -19.30 20.22
C PHE A 136 7.98 -19.21 20.00
N CYS A 137 7.33 -18.14 20.45
CA CYS A 137 5.87 -17.96 20.33
C CYS A 137 5.48 -17.38 18.97
N THR A 138 6.32 -16.52 18.39
CA THR A 138 6.00 -15.72 17.20
C THR A 138 5.70 -16.56 15.97
N GLU A 139 6.40 -17.67 15.73
CA GLU A 139 6.11 -18.57 14.60
C GLU A 139 4.66 -19.06 14.61
N SER A 140 4.16 -19.49 15.78
CA SER A 140 2.78 -19.96 15.94
C SER A 140 1.74 -18.86 15.74
N TRP A 141 2.01 -17.65 16.23
CA TRP A 141 1.11 -16.49 16.10
C TRP A 141 1.11 -15.89 14.70
N LEU A 142 2.24 -15.93 13.98
CA LEU A 142 2.35 -15.41 12.62
C LEU A 142 1.83 -16.38 11.56
N ARG A 143 1.77 -17.69 11.85
CA ARG A 143 1.34 -18.73 10.90
C ARG A 143 0.05 -18.42 10.10
N PRO A 144 -1.02 -17.83 10.66
CA PRO A 144 -2.21 -17.46 9.89
C PRO A 144 -1.93 -16.43 8.79
N TYR A 145 -0.99 -15.51 9.05
CA TYR A 145 -0.64 -14.36 8.20
C TYR A 145 0.44 -14.68 7.15
N ILE A 146 1.19 -15.77 7.33
CA ILE A 146 2.17 -16.29 6.36
C ILE A 146 1.48 -17.05 5.21
N SER A 147 0.25 -17.51 5.41
CA SER A 147 -0.49 -18.30 4.42
C SER A 147 -0.65 -17.55 3.08
N PRO A 148 -0.40 -18.20 1.92
CA PRO A 148 -0.64 -17.57 0.61
C PRO A 148 -2.14 -17.30 0.35
N PHE A 149 -3.02 -17.87 1.16
CA PHE A 149 -4.46 -17.63 1.13
C PHE A 149 -4.91 -16.53 2.12
N TYR A 150 -4.00 -15.93 2.88
CA TYR A 150 -4.34 -14.82 3.76
C TYR A 150 -4.62 -13.56 2.91
N PRO A 151 -5.82 -12.95 2.99
CA PRO A 151 -6.12 -11.74 2.24
C PRO A 151 -5.46 -10.54 2.91
N LEU A 152 -4.24 -10.20 2.47
CA LEU A 152 -3.58 -8.97 2.92
C LEU A 152 -4.45 -7.74 2.57
N PRO A 153 -4.49 -6.70 3.42
CA PRO A 153 -5.27 -5.49 3.16
C PRO A 153 -5.00 -4.85 1.78
N GLU A 154 -6.07 -4.51 1.07
CA GLU A 154 -6.05 -3.83 -0.24
C GLU A 154 -6.21 -2.30 -0.12
N LYS A 155 -5.79 -1.77 1.04
CA LYS A 155 -5.78 -0.34 1.36
C LYS A 155 -4.76 -0.08 2.46
N MET A 156 -4.37 1.19 2.62
CA MET A 156 -3.56 1.62 3.75
C MET A 156 -4.47 1.85 4.96
N ASP A 157 -4.51 0.89 5.88
CA ASP A 157 -5.30 0.92 7.12
C ASP A 157 -4.50 0.45 8.35
N LYS A 158 -5.14 0.50 9.54
CA LYS A 158 -4.52 0.06 10.80
C LYS A 158 -4.00 -1.38 10.68
N SER A 159 -4.74 -2.29 10.07
CA SER A 159 -4.34 -3.69 9.93
C SER A 159 -3.09 -3.86 9.06
N LEU A 160 -2.94 -3.08 7.99
CA LEU A 160 -1.69 -3.09 7.21
C LEU A 160 -0.51 -2.54 8.02
N ALA A 161 -0.71 -1.47 8.79
CA ALA A 161 0.31 -0.89 9.66
C ALA A 161 0.71 -1.84 10.81
N GLN A 162 -0.26 -2.54 11.42
CA GLN A 162 -0.03 -3.57 12.42
C GLN A 162 0.81 -4.72 11.85
N LEU A 163 0.50 -5.21 10.65
CA LEU A 163 1.29 -6.24 10.00
C LEU A 163 2.73 -5.78 9.72
N ILE A 164 2.95 -4.50 9.36
CA ILE A 164 4.29 -3.92 9.20
C ILE A 164 5.06 -3.90 10.53
N LEU A 165 4.45 -3.40 11.61
CA LEU A 165 5.06 -3.41 12.95
C LEU A 165 5.40 -4.84 13.40
N VAL A 166 4.42 -5.72 13.39
CA VAL A 166 4.50 -7.11 13.87
C VAL A 166 5.55 -7.90 13.08
N SER A 167 5.60 -7.75 11.76
CA SER A 167 6.58 -8.45 10.93
C SER A 167 7.99 -7.86 11.04
N PHE A 168 8.12 -6.57 11.33
CA PHE A 168 9.40 -5.96 11.67
C PHE A 168 9.94 -6.49 13.00
N VAL A 169 9.18 -6.33 14.09
CA VAL A 169 9.56 -6.70 15.47
C VAL A 169 9.86 -8.19 15.62
N PHE A 170 9.11 -9.06 14.92
CA PHE A 170 9.33 -10.51 14.95
C PHE A 170 10.11 -11.05 13.75
N ALA A 171 10.85 -10.18 13.06
CA ALA A 171 11.78 -10.48 11.97
C ALA A 171 11.22 -11.34 10.81
N ASN A 172 9.93 -11.22 10.49
CA ASN A 172 9.29 -11.97 9.42
C ASN A 172 9.43 -11.26 8.05
N LYS A 173 10.50 -11.60 7.34
CA LYS A 173 10.85 -11.02 6.02
C LYS A 173 9.71 -11.07 4.99
N SER A 174 8.96 -12.17 4.93
CA SER A 174 7.90 -12.37 3.93
C SER A 174 6.71 -11.42 4.15
N ILE A 175 6.19 -11.36 5.37
CA ILE A 175 5.09 -10.44 5.72
C ILE A 175 5.57 -8.99 5.57
N PHE A 176 6.75 -8.66 6.08
CA PHE A 176 7.30 -7.29 6.04
C PHE A 176 7.41 -6.77 4.60
N ARG A 177 8.02 -7.56 3.71
CA ARG A 177 8.15 -7.22 2.30
C ARG A 177 6.79 -7.05 1.62
N ASN A 178 5.88 -8.02 1.77
CA ASN A 178 4.57 -7.96 1.13
C ASN A 178 3.70 -6.79 1.64
N CYS A 179 3.76 -6.48 2.94
CA CYS A 179 2.99 -5.39 3.53
C CYS A 179 3.57 -4.01 3.18
N THR A 180 4.90 -3.84 3.18
CA THR A 180 5.54 -2.58 2.76
C THR A 180 5.34 -2.31 1.25
N GLN A 181 5.34 -3.36 0.41
CA GLN A 181 4.99 -3.26 -1.01
C GLN A 181 3.56 -2.71 -1.20
N ARG A 182 2.59 -3.26 -0.45
CA ARG A 182 1.20 -2.79 -0.45
C ARG A 182 1.08 -1.37 0.10
N ALA A 183 1.81 -1.02 1.15
CA ALA A 183 1.81 0.33 1.69
C ALA A 183 2.30 1.36 0.65
N ALA A 184 3.38 1.07 -0.08
CA ALA A 184 3.84 1.94 -1.19
C ALA A 184 2.77 2.09 -2.28
N ARG A 185 2.03 1.02 -2.58
CA ARG A 185 0.98 0.99 -3.61
C ARG A 185 -0.28 1.78 -3.24
N TYR A 186 -0.70 1.74 -1.96
CA TYR A 186 -1.98 2.29 -1.48
C TYR A 186 -1.89 3.63 -0.73
N THR A 187 -0.69 4.06 -0.33
CA THR A 187 -0.45 5.36 0.32
C THR A 187 -0.54 6.52 -0.68
N CYS A 188 -0.93 7.71 -0.21
CA CYS A 188 -1.01 8.95 -1.00
C CYS A 188 -0.16 10.12 -0.48
N GLU A 189 0.15 10.16 0.82
CA GLU A 189 0.82 11.28 1.49
C GLU A 189 1.48 10.78 2.79
N GLY A 190 2.60 10.05 2.66
CA GLY A 190 3.26 9.36 3.77
C GLY A 190 2.43 8.21 4.37
N MET A 191 3.09 7.17 4.86
CA MET A 191 2.38 6.04 5.49
C MET A 191 1.86 6.47 6.88
N PRO A 192 0.54 6.47 7.13
CA PRO A 192 -0.01 6.67 8.48
C PRO A 192 0.37 5.50 9.39
N THR A 193 0.88 5.80 10.58
CA THR A 193 1.29 4.80 11.57
C THR A 193 0.14 4.34 12.48
N PHE A 194 -0.98 5.07 12.55
CA PHE A 194 -2.12 4.77 13.44
C PHE A 194 -1.71 4.63 14.92
N ASP A 195 -0.87 5.57 15.38
CA ASP A 195 -0.31 5.62 16.75
C ASP A 195 0.56 4.41 17.15
N LEU A 196 0.86 3.51 16.21
CA LEU A 196 1.78 2.40 16.41
C LEU A 196 3.24 2.88 16.43
N PRO A 197 4.13 2.25 17.24
CA PRO A 197 5.56 2.57 17.31
C PRO A 197 6.35 2.04 16.10
N ILE A 198 5.93 2.40 14.89
CA ILE A 198 6.65 2.05 13.65
C ILE A 198 7.83 3.01 13.51
N ARG A 199 9.04 2.46 13.40
CA ARG A 199 10.27 3.25 13.21
C ARG A 199 10.16 4.19 12.02
N ALA A 200 10.54 5.45 12.20
CA ALA A 200 10.38 6.51 11.21
C ALA A 200 11.11 6.27 9.87
N ASP A 201 12.11 5.39 9.83
CA ASP A 201 12.79 5.01 8.59
C ASP A 201 11.97 4.08 7.70
N ILE A 202 10.97 3.36 8.24
CA ILE A 202 10.06 2.49 7.46
C ILE A 202 9.07 3.33 6.64
N PRO A 203 8.23 4.24 7.22
CA PRO A 203 7.37 5.14 6.45
C PRO A 203 8.13 5.97 5.42
N ARG A 204 9.33 6.46 5.77
CA ARG A 204 10.18 7.24 4.86
C ARG A 204 10.58 6.42 3.62
N ARG A 205 11.07 5.19 3.79
CA ARG A 205 11.47 4.33 2.66
C ARG A 205 10.27 3.86 1.82
N ILE A 206 9.10 3.67 2.43
CA ILE A 206 7.83 3.41 1.70
C ILE A 206 7.50 4.60 0.80
N GLU A 207 7.60 5.82 1.33
CA GLU A 207 7.33 7.06 0.59
C GLU A 207 8.34 7.32 -0.53
N GLU A 208 9.63 7.07 -0.28
CA GLU A 208 10.69 7.13 -1.31
C GLU A 208 10.38 6.18 -2.47
N SER A 209 10.06 4.91 -2.19
CA SER A 209 9.62 3.94 -3.20
C SER A 209 8.36 4.39 -3.97
N ARG A 210 7.35 4.91 -3.26
CA ARG A 210 6.13 5.48 -3.88
C ARG A 210 6.47 6.60 -4.87
N THR A 211 7.28 7.56 -4.43
CA THR A 211 7.67 8.74 -5.22
C THR A 211 8.51 8.35 -6.44
N GLU A 212 9.45 7.41 -6.31
CA GLU A 212 10.26 6.92 -7.43
C GLU A 212 9.43 6.27 -8.54
N VAL A 213 8.46 5.41 -8.18
CA VAL A 213 7.58 4.77 -9.17
C VAL A 213 6.62 5.77 -9.81
N LEU A 214 6.09 6.73 -9.04
CA LEU A 214 5.25 7.80 -9.58
C LEU A 214 6.03 8.70 -10.56
N GLN A 215 7.26 9.08 -10.21
CA GLN A 215 8.14 9.84 -11.10
C GLN A 215 8.39 9.07 -12.41
N TYR A 216 8.68 7.77 -12.34
CA TYR A 216 8.87 6.92 -13.52
C TYR A 216 7.62 6.87 -14.42
N LEU A 217 6.43 6.69 -13.84
CA LEU A 217 5.16 6.69 -14.59
C LEU A 217 4.86 8.05 -15.24
N VAL A 218 5.02 9.14 -14.50
CA VAL A 218 4.83 10.51 -15.00
C VAL A 218 5.79 10.80 -16.15
N ASP A 219 7.08 10.53 -15.98
CA ASP A 219 8.09 10.78 -17.01
C ASP A 219 7.88 9.92 -18.26
N GLY A 220 7.46 8.66 -18.09
CA GLY A 220 7.07 7.78 -19.18
C GLY A 220 5.89 8.30 -19.99
N LEU A 221 4.81 8.73 -19.33
CA LEU A 221 3.62 9.27 -19.99
C LEU A 221 3.89 10.61 -20.69
N TYR A 222 4.63 11.52 -20.05
CA TYR A 222 5.05 12.78 -20.68
C TYR A 222 6.00 12.56 -21.86
N LYS A 223 6.83 11.51 -21.84
CA LYS A 223 7.62 11.10 -23.01
C LYS A 223 6.73 10.63 -24.17
N VAL A 224 5.68 9.84 -23.92
CA VAL A 224 4.73 9.42 -24.97
C VAL A 224 4.00 10.64 -25.56
N HIS A 225 3.58 11.59 -24.73
CA HIS A 225 3.01 12.87 -25.14
C HIS A 225 3.96 13.64 -26.08
N ASP A 226 5.21 13.81 -25.69
CA ASP A 226 6.21 14.56 -26.46
C ASP A 226 6.60 13.85 -27.75
N ASP A 227 6.72 12.51 -27.73
CA ASP A 227 7.05 11.71 -28.91
C ASP A 227 5.89 11.67 -29.92
N LEU A 228 4.63 11.81 -29.49
CA LEU A 228 3.48 12.06 -30.37
C LEU A 228 3.53 13.46 -31.00
N LEU A 229 3.78 14.52 -30.22
CA LEU A 229 3.92 15.89 -30.74
C LEU A 229 5.08 16.01 -31.75
N GLN A 230 6.22 15.38 -31.43
CA GLN A 230 7.43 15.38 -32.26
C GLN A 230 7.36 14.40 -33.46
N ARG A 231 6.22 13.73 -33.66
CA ARG A 231 5.94 12.82 -34.80
C ARG A 231 6.85 11.58 -34.84
N LYS A 232 7.37 11.15 -33.69
CA LYS A 232 8.12 9.89 -33.54
C LYS A 232 7.17 8.70 -33.35
N LEU A 233 6.02 8.92 -32.72
CA LEU A 233 4.93 7.96 -32.58
C LEU A 233 3.73 8.35 -33.45
N GLY A 234 2.92 7.35 -33.82
CA GLY A 234 1.70 7.52 -34.63
C GLY A 234 1.95 7.68 -36.14
N CYS A 235 1.25 6.88 -36.95
CA CYS A 235 1.48 6.75 -38.39
C CYS A 235 1.02 7.94 -39.25
N SER A 236 0.09 8.76 -38.76
CA SER A 236 -0.53 9.87 -39.51
C SER A 236 -0.85 11.06 -38.61
N GLU A 237 -1.15 12.21 -39.19
CA GLU A 237 -1.50 13.42 -38.42
C GLU A 237 -2.80 13.23 -37.61
N GLY A 238 -3.82 12.65 -38.23
CA GLY A 238 -5.08 12.31 -37.55
C GLY A 238 -4.89 11.27 -36.44
N CYS A 239 -4.08 10.23 -36.68
CA CYS A 239 -3.74 9.23 -35.67
C CYS A 239 -3.03 9.86 -34.46
N ARG A 240 -2.04 10.74 -34.68
CA ARG A 240 -1.33 11.44 -33.59
C ARG A 240 -2.24 12.35 -32.79
N ALA A 241 -3.10 13.13 -33.46
CA ALA A 241 -4.06 14.01 -32.78
C ALA A 241 -5.03 13.22 -31.89
N LEU A 242 -5.55 12.08 -32.39
CA LEU A 242 -6.42 11.20 -31.62
C LEU A 242 -5.70 10.57 -30.42
N LEU A 243 -4.53 9.95 -30.65
CA LEU A 243 -3.73 9.33 -29.58
C LEU A 243 -3.34 10.33 -28.48
N LEU A 244 -3.00 11.56 -28.86
CA LEU A 244 -2.67 12.64 -27.93
C LEU A 244 -3.91 13.07 -27.13
N GLY A 245 -5.07 13.19 -27.78
CA GLY A 245 -6.35 13.49 -27.12
C GLY A 245 -6.75 12.41 -26.11
N SER A 246 -6.67 11.13 -26.49
CA SER A 246 -6.93 10.00 -25.59
C SER A 246 -5.94 9.96 -24.42
N LEU A 247 -4.65 10.19 -24.67
CA LEU A 247 -3.63 10.26 -23.63
C LEU A 247 -3.93 11.37 -22.61
N LEU A 248 -4.25 12.57 -23.08
CA LEU A 248 -4.58 13.71 -22.22
C LEU A 248 -5.85 13.47 -21.40
N GLN A 249 -6.89 12.86 -21.97
CA GLN A 249 -8.11 12.49 -21.24
C GLN A 249 -7.80 11.54 -20.08
N VAL A 250 -6.97 10.52 -20.32
CA VAL A 250 -6.64 9.50 -19.32
C VAL A 250 -5.69 10.05 -18.27
N MET A 251 -4.68 10.83 -18.66
CA MET A 251 -3.82 11.54 -17.71
C MET A 251 -4.65 12.49 -16.84
N THR A 252 -5.66 13.18 -17.39
CA THR A 252 -6.59 14.01 -16.61
C THR A 252 -7.40 13.17 -15.62
N ALA A 253 -7.97 12.04 -16.05
CA ALA A 253 -8.74 11.14 -15.19
C ALA A 253 -7.89 10.53 -14.06
N ALA A 254 -6.60 10.28 -14.31
CA ALA A 254 -5.65 9.76 -13.31
C ALA A 254 -4.99 10.84 -12.43
N GLY A 255 -5.34 12.13 -12.60
CA GLY A 255 -4.73 13.24 -11.85
C GLY A 255 -3.29 13.59 -12.25
N LEU A 256 -2.86 13.16 -13.45
CA LEU A 256 -1.52 13.33 -14.00
C LEU A 256 -1.42 14.48 -15.03
N TYR A 257 -2.52 15.20 -15.28
CA TYR A 257 -2.55 16.40 -16.12
C TYR A 257 -3.30 17.55 -15.41
N PRO A 258 -2.73 18.78 -15.30
CA PRO A 258 -1.36 19.16 -15.69
C PRO A 258 -0.30 18.38 -14.90
N ARG A 259 0.97 18.45 -15.34
CA ARG A 259 2.03 17.60 -14.81
C ARG A 259 2.15 17.78 -13.28
N PRO A 260 1.94 16.73 -12.47
CA PRO A 260 2.10 16.85 -11.04
C PRO A 260 3.59 16.91 -10.69
N GLU A 261 3.91 17.61 -9.61
CA GLU A 261 5.27 17.70 -9.08
C GLU A 261 5.47 16.70 -7.93
N SER A 262 6.71 16.24 -7.76
CA SER A 262 7.13 15.45 -6.59
C SER A 262 6.92 16.27 -5.30
N PRO A 263 6.40 15.69 -4.20
CA PRO A 263 6.25 14.27 -3.91
C PRO A 263 4.89 13.65 -4.32
N PHE A 264 4.17 14.23 -5.29
CA PHE A 264 2.93 13.65 -5.82
C PHE A 264 1.85 13.46 -4.74
N TYR A 265 1.57 14.53 -3.99
CA TYR A 265 0.52 14.57 -2.96
C TYR A 265 -0.83 14.09 -3.50
N SER A 266 -1.61 13.40 -2.67
CA SER A 266 -2.91 12.78 -2.99
C SER A 266 -2.90 11.64 -4.03
N LEU A 267 -1.80 11.42 -4.76
CA LEU A 267 -1.72 10.40 -5.80
C LEU A 267 -1.33 9.02 -5.24
N ARG A 268 -2.19 8.02 -5.50
CA ARG A 268 -1.97 6.60 -5.17
C ARG A 268 -1.58 5.82 -6.41
N LEU A 269 -0.50 5.03 -6.31
CA LEU A 269 -0.03 4.16 -7.40
C LEU A 269 -1.11 3.19 -7.88
N ASP A 270 -1.85 2.55 -6.95
CA ASP A 270 -2.90 1.60 -7.32
C ASP A 270 -4.00 2.22 -8.19
N SER A 271 -4.44 3.43 -7.81
CA SER A 271 -5.50 4.15 -8.54
C SER A 271 -5.01 4.56 -9.93
N ILE A 272 -3.78 5.08 -10.04
CA ILE A 272 -3.18 5.45 -11.33
C ILE A 272 -3.02 4.22 -12.23
N ILE A 273 -2.47 3.11 -11.72
CA ILE A 273 -2.28 1.88 -12.50
C ILE A 273 -3.63 1.31 -12.97
N SER A 274 -4.65 1.34 -12.12
CA SER A 274 -6.00 0.89 -12.48
C SER A 274 -6.62 1.78 -13.56
N SER A 275 -6.63 3.12 -13.36
CA SER A 275 -7.14 4.08 -14.36
C SER A 275 -6.40 4.00 -15.70
N LEU A 276 -5.10 3.69 -15.69
CA LEU A 276 -4.33 3.48 -16.92
C LEU A 276 -4.61 2.11 -17.58
N ARG A 277 -4.95 1.08 -16.80
CA ARG A 277 -5.28 -0.27 -17.31
C ARG A 277 -6.70 -0.36 -17.86
N ASP A 278 -7.65 0.35 -17.26
CA ASP A 278 -9.07 0.38 -17.63
C ASP A 278 -9.35 1.21 -18.91
N MET A 279 -8.30 1.77 -19.52
CA MET A 279 -8.36 2.37 -20.85
C MET A 279 -8.93 1.41 -21.90
N GLN A 280 -10.10 1.76 -22.44
CA GLN A 280 -10.61 1.12 -23.64
C GLN A 280 -9.73 1.49 -24.85
N PRO A 281 -9.18 0.51 -25.59
CA PRO A 281 -8.40 0.78 -26.79
C PRO A 281 -9.33 1.32 -27.89
N SER A 282 -9.20 2.61 -28.21
CA SER A 282 -9.94 3.23 -29.31
C SER A 282 -9.47 2.66 -30.64
N ILE A 283 -10.31 1.86 -31.31
CA ILE A 283 -10.06 1.42 -32.69
C ILE A 283 -10.36 2.61 -33.61
N TYR A 284 -9.44 2.91 -34.52
CA TYR A 284 -9.52 4.09 -35.38
C TYR A 284 -9.43 3.73 -36.87
N ASP A 285 -10.40 4.23 -37.64
CA ASP A 285 -10.45 4.16 -39.10
C ASP A 285 -10.23 5.55 -39.74
N SER A 286 -9.33 5.64 -40.74
CA SER A 286 -9.17 6.85 -41.58
C SER A 286 -9.39 6.56 -43.05
N SER A 287 -9.65 7.58 -43.88
CA SER A 287 -9.57 7.40 -45.33
C SER A 287 -8.13 7.11 -45.78
N VAL A 288 -7.96 6.26 -46.80
CA VAL A 288 -6.66 5.88 -47.41
C VAL A 288 -5.76 7.08 -47.75
N THR A 289 -6.34 8.22 -48.14
CA THR A 289 -5.61 9.28 -48.84
C THR A 289 -4.65 10.10 -47.98
N GLY A 290 -4.84 10.19 -46.65
CA GLY A 290 -3.88 10.65 -45.64
C GLY A 290 -3.13 12.00 -45.82
N GLY A 291 -3.36 12.73 -46.92
CA GLY A 291 -2.57 13.89 -47.33
C GLY A 291 -2.91 15.16 -46.54
N LEU A 292 -2.06 16.19 -46.70
CA LEU A 292 -2.24 17.51 -46.09
C LEU A 292 -3.70 17.95 -46.14
N ALA A 293 -4.21 18.47 -45.02
CA ALA A 293 -5.61 18.76 -44.68
C ALA A 293 -6.37 19.62 -45.72
N GLY A 294 -6.60 19.04 -46.89
CA GLY A 294 -7.12 19.68 -48.08
C GLY A 294 -8.45 19.05 -48.47
N LYS A 295 -9.54 19.61 -47.94
CA LYS A 295 -10.93 19.40 -48.43
C LYS A 295 -11.49 17.97 -48.29
N HIS A 296 -10.92 17.15 -47.41
CA HIS A 296 -11.59 15.94 -46.92
C HIS A 296 -11.86 16.08 -45.43
N SER A 297 -13.12 16.37 -45.08
CA SER A 297 -13.61 16.10 -43.73
C SER A 297 -13.53 14.59 -43.54
N GLY A 298 -12.54 14.14 -42.76
CA GLY A 298 -12.41 12.74 -42.39
C GLY A 298 -13.69 12.28 -41.72
N THR A 299 -14.29 11.20 -42.21
CA THR A 299 -15.40 10.57 -41.49
C THR A 299 -14.78 9.74 -40.38
N TRP A 300 -14.77 10.28 -39.16
CA TRP A 300 -14.27 9.61 -37.97
C TRP A 300 -15.34 8.65 -37.46
N LEU A 301 -15.10 7.36 -37.62
CA LEU A 301 -15.86 6.32 -36.91
C LEU A 301 -15.05 5.93 -35.68
N LEU A 302 -15.46 6.41 -34.51
CA LEU A 302 -15.12 5.74 -33.25
C LEU A 302 -16.03 4.52 -33.15
N HIS A 303 -15.44 3.33 -33.16
CA HIS A 303 -16.16 2.15 -32.70
C HIS A 303 -15.83 1.94 -31.23
N GLU A 304 -16.76 2.29 -30.35
CA GLU A 304 -16.72 1.80 -28.98
C GLU A 304 -16.92 0.28 -29.00
N HIS A 305 -16.10 -0.45 -28.24
CA HIS A 305 -16.36 -1.85 -27.97
C HIS A 305 -17.59 -1.93 -27.05
N PRO A 306 -18.64 -2.70 -27.39
CA PRO A 306 -19.74 -2.89 -26.45
C PRO A 306 -19.21 -3.53 -25.17
N THR A 307 -19.47 -2.89 -24.03
CA THR A 307 -19.23 -3.47 -22.73
C THR A 307 -19.91 -4.84 -22.65
N SER A 308 -19.17 -5.83 -22.13
CA SER A 308 -19.72 -7.18 -21.91
C SER A 308 -21.02 -7.08 -21.11
N PRO A 309 -22.11 -7.77 -21.52
CA PRO A 309 -23.38 -7.66 -20.84
C PRO A 309 -23.24 -8.11 -19.37
N PRO A 310 -23.98 -7.50 -18.43
CA PRO A 310 -24.01 -7.98 -17.06
C PRO A 310 -24.50 -9.43 -17.04
N ALA A 311 -23.92 -10.23 -16.14
CA ALA A 311 -24.27 -11.64 -15.99
C ALA A 311 -25.79 -11.82 -15.80
N SER A 312 -26.34 -12.84 -16.46
CA SER A 312 -27.77 -13.08 -16.56
C SER A 312 -28.44 -13.18 -15.19
N GLN A 313 -29.29 -12.21 -14.85
CA GLN A 313 -30.17 -12.34 -13.69
C GLN A 313 -31.24 -13.40 -13.99
N SER A 314 -31.26 -14.46 -13.19
CA SER A 314 -32.33 -15.45 -13.17
C SER A 314 -33.61 -14.84 -12.59
N ASN A 315 -34.73 -15.02 -13.30
CA ASN A 315 -36.03 -14.44 -12.94
C ASN A 315 -36.59 -14.99 -11.62
N THR A 316 -37.07 -14.10 -10.74
CA THR A 316 -38.27 -14.35 -9.93
C THR A 316 -39.04 -13.07 -9.55
N ALA A 317 -40.25 -12.95 -10.11
CA ALA A 317 -41.45 -12.29 -9.58
C ALA A 317 -41.36 -10.88 -8.92
N THR A 318 -41.64 -9.86 -9.76
CA THR A 318 -42.77 -8.92 -9.61
C THR A 318 -43.25 -8.48 -8.21
N THR A 319 -43.09 -7.19 -7.89
CA THR A 319 -44.23 -6.26 -7.69
C THR A 319 -43.80 -4.81 -7.91
N GLN A 320 -44.76 -3.94 -8.26
CA GLN A 320 -44.54 -2.54 -8.66
C GLN A 320 -44.51 -1.59 -7.44
N SER A 321 -43.71 -0.53 -7.48
CA SER A 321 -44.21 0.88 -7.53
C SER A 321 -43.19 1.95 -7.13
N THR A 322 -42.94 2.87 -8.07
CA THR A 322 -42.86 4.34 -7.91
C THR A 322 -41.83 4.99 -6.95
N SER A 323 -41.54 6.26 -7.21
CA SER A 323 -40.28 6.95 -6.93
C SER A 323 -40.36 8.13 -5.94
N ILE A 324 -39.43 8.20 -4.95
CA ILE A 324 -38.69 9.40 -4.45
C ILE A 324 -39.58 10.49 -3.73
N PRO A 325 -39.11 11.48 -2.91
CA PRO A 325 -37.81 11.78 -2.24
C PRO A 325 -37.85 11.96 -0.68
N PHE A 326 -36.66 12.22 -0.09
CA PHE A 326 -36.33 13.05 1.10
C PHE A 326 -37.35 13.29 2.24
N GLY A 327 -36.90 13.12 3.50
CA GLY A 327 -37.53 13.75 4.67
C GLY A 327 -36.90 13.36 6.02
N SER A 328 -36.48 14.35 6.80
CA SER A 328 -35.86 14.19 8.12
C SER A 328 -36.86 13.90 9.25
N SER A 329 -36.32 13.40 10.38
CA SER A 329 -36.66 13.81 11.76
C SER A 329 -37.64 12.98 12.62
N LEU A 330 -37.13 12.69 13.83
CA LEU A 330 -37.79 12.61 15.15
C LEU A 330 -38.78 11.47 15.51
N SER A 331 -38.41 10.83 16.64
CA SER A 331 -39.26 10.45 17.79
C SER A 331 -40.16 9.21 17.74
N GLY A 332 -40.10 8.44 18.85
CA GLY A 332 -41.36 8.04 19.50
C GLY A 332 -41.52 6.59 19.98
N PHE A 333 -40.83 6.22 21.05
CA PHE A 333 -41.33 5.36 22.16
C PHE A 333 -42.01 3.98 21.94
N THR A 334 -41.55 3.03 22.77
CA THR A 334 -42.33 1.92 23.41
C THR A 334 -42.86 0.77 22.51
N THR A 335 -42.90 -0.51 22.92
CA THR A 335 -42.74 -1.14 24.26
C THR A 335 -42.34 -2.63 24.14
N SER A 336 -41.65 -3.18 25.16
CA SER A 336 -41.66 -4.59 25.66
C SER A 336 -41.84 -5.78 24.67
N THR A 337 -41.08 -6.88 24.78
CA THR A 337 -41.21 -7.77 25.96
C THR A 337 -40.00 -8.68 26.22
N THR A 338 -39.66 -8.71 27.51
CA THR A 338 -38.80 -9.57 28.35
C THR A 338 -38.78 -11.08 28.10
N ALA A 339 -37.59 -11.71 28.22
CA ALA A 339 -37.23 -12.91 29.04
C ALA A 339 -35.93 -13.56 28.49
N GLN A 340 -34.75 -13.48 29.10
CA GLN A 340 -34.25 -14.04 30.38
C GLN A 340 -34.26 -15.57 30.52
N ASN A 341 -33.05 -16.18 30.49
CA ASN A 341 -32.44 -17.13 31.47
C ASN A 341 -31.30 -17.91 30.77
N THR A 342 -30.03 -17.87 31.20
CA THR A 342 -29.37 -18.62 32.31
C THR A 342 -29.59 -20.15 32.23
N SER A 343 -28.61 -21.04 32.34
CA SER A 343 -27.25 -20.95 32.92
C SER A 343 -26.33 -22.14 32.49
N ASP A 344 -25.02 -21.96 32.66
CA ASP A 344 -23.98 -23.02 32.82
C ASP A 344 -24.28 -23.96 34.03
N PRO A 345 -23.63 -25.15 34.26
CA PRO A 345 -22.16 -25.36 34.16
C PRO A 345 -21.59 -26.75 33.75
N ARG A 346 -20.25 -26.75 33.59
CA ARG A 346 -19.23 -27.85 33.50
C ARG A 346 -19.29 -28.92 34.62
N PRO A 347 -18.61 -30.12 34.56
CA PRO A 347 -17.14 -30.29 34.34
C PRO A 347 -16.64 -31.53 33.51
N ALA A 348 -15.30 -31.65 33.33
CA ALA A 348 -14.55 -32.78 32.70
C ALA A 348 -13.79 -33.64 33.76
N PRO A 349 -13.00 -34.73 33.46
CA PRO A 349 -11.59 -34.61 32.99
C PRO A 349 -10.88 -35.82 32.25
N GLY A 350 -9.64 -35.61 31.70
CA GLY A 350 -8.65 -36.63 31.18
C GLY A 350 -7.80 -36.12 29.97
N GLY A 351 -6.67 -36.68 29.47
CA GLY A 351 -5.62 -37.65 29.94
C GLY A 351 -5.15 -38.68 28.85
N LEU A 352 -3.88 -39.12 28.64
CA LEU A 352 -2.50 -38.68 28.98
C LEU A 352 -1.38 -39.53 28.23
N PHE A 353 -0.14 -39.01 28.01
CA PHE A 353 1.12 -39.65 27.47
C PHE A 353 1.19 -40.13 25.98
N GLY A 354 2.34 -40.19 25.25
CA GLY A 354 3.74 -39.67 25.42
C GLY A 354 4.83 -40.30 24.48
N ALA A 355 5.94 -39.58 24.17
CA ALA A 355 7.25 -40.04 23.55
C ALA A 355 7.30 -40.46 22.04
N ALA A 356 8.40 -40.42 21.23
CA ALA A 356 9.79 -39.86 21.30
C ALA A 356 10.49 -39.73 19.89
N ARG A 357 11.74 -39.19 19.87
CA ARG A 357 12.67 -38.82 18.74
C ARG A 357 13.10 -39.92 17.74
N VAL A 358 13.62 -39.53 16.55
CA VAL A 358 14.92 -39.97 15.91
C VAL A 358 15.40 -38.93 14.85
N ASP A 359 16.71 -38.61 14.82
CA ASP A 359 17.46 -38.01 13.68
C ASP A 359 18.34 -39.07 12.99
N PRO A 360 18.74 -38.90 11.71
CA PRO A 360 20.19 -38.92 11.44
C PRO A 360 20.70 -37.97 10.32
N VAL A 361 22.02 -37.77 10.35
CA VAL A 361 22.91 -36.91 9.53
C VAL A 361 24.15 -37.78 9.15
N PRO A 362 25.08 -37.46 8.22
CA PRO A 362 25.06 -36.74 6.91
C PRO A 362 25.52 -37.66 5.74
N THR A 363 25.66 -37.11 4.52
CA THR A 363 26.71 -37.56 3.55
C THR A 363 27.30 -36.37 2.78
N GLY A 364 28.59 -36.42 2.46
CA GLY A 364 29.32 -35.35 1.75
C GLY A 364 29.95 -35.79 0.42
N PHE A 365 31.03 -35.10 0.01
CA PHE A 365 31.73 -35.15 -1.29
C PHE A 365 31.00 -34.42 -2.45
N GLY A 366 31.67 -33.71 -3.37
CA GLY A 366 33.09 -33.34 -3.40
C GLY A 366 33.51 -32.61 -4.69
N ASN A 367 34.29 -31.54 -4.54
CA ASN A 367 35.23 -30.83 -5.44
C ASN A 367 35.32 -31.06 -6.98
N SER A 368 35.79 -29.96 -7.63
CA SER A 368 36.63 -29.88 -8.85
C SER A 368 35.92 -29.98 -10.23
N ASN A 369 36.37 -29.33 -11.31
CA ASN A 369 37.44 -28.31 -11.49
C ASN A 369 37.27 -27.49 -12.81
N THR A 370 37.82 -26.27 -12.82
CA THR A 370 38.53 -25.53 -13.92
C THR A 370 38.52 -26.11 -15.36
N SER A 371 38.40 -25.39 -16.48
CA SER A 371 39.17 -24.24 -17.05
C SER A 371 38.53 -23.85 -18.42
N ARG A 372 38.67 -22.67 -19.07
CA ARG A 372 39.85 -22.02 -19.70
C ARG A 372 39.40 -20.64 -20.25
N THR A 373 40.10 -19.51 -20.02
CA THR A 373 41.06 -18.82 -20.95
C THR A 373 40.66 -18.82 -22.44
N THR A 374 40.52 -17.69 -23.16
CA THR A 374 41.52 -16.67 -23.61
C THR A 374 40.79 -15.43 -24.19
N GLY A 375 41.35 -14.24 -24.48
CA GLY A 375 42.70 -13.67 -24.32
C GLY A 375 42.99 -12.54 -25.36
N GLY A 376 43.49 -11.36 -24.92
CA GLY A 376 44.04 -10.25 -25.73
C GLY A 376 43.04 -9.28 -26.41
N THR A 377 43.28 -8.00 -26.75
CA THR A 377 44.18 -6.84 -26.42
C THR A 377 44.57 -6.06 -27.69
N PHE A 378 44.66 -4.71 -27.59
CA PHE A 378 45.05 -3.71 -28.62
C PHE A 378 44.02 -3.46 -29.77
N GLY A 379 43.89 -2.25 -30.35
CA GLY A 379 44.60 -0.98 -30.15
C GLY A 379 43.91 0.23 -30.83
N THR A 380 44.53 1.41 -30.75
CA THR A 380 43.98 2.72 -31.17
C THR A 380 44.00 3.02 -32.68
N GLY A 381 43.12 3.94 -33.14
CA GLY A 381 43.15 4.50 -34.51
C GLY A 381 42.22 5.72 -34.64
N THR A 382 42.57 6.72 -35.47
CA THR A 382 42.05 8.10 -35.35
C THR A 382 41.77 8.75 -36.72
N ILE A 383 40.62 9.43 -36.84
CA ILE A 383 40.24 10.47 -37.85
C ILE A 383 40.30 10.09 -39.35
N LEU A 384 39.17 10.24 -40.07
CA LEU A 384 39.04 11.26 -41.13
C LEU A 384 37.58 11.48 -41.58
N ARG A 385 37.29 12.73 -41.96
CA ARG A 385 36.02 13.27 -42.44
C ARG A 385 36.19 13.65 -43.92
N PRO A 386 35.12 13.69 -44.73
CA PRO A 386 35.02 14.77 -45.70
C PRO A 386 33.76 15.62 -45.49
N ARG A 387 33.93 16.94 -45.63
CA ARG A 387 32.89 17.95 -45.72
C ARG A 387 33.04 18.62 -47.08
N LEU A 388 31.99 18.63 -47.91
CA LEU A 388 31.92 19.52 -49.08
C LEU A 388 30.53 20.14 -49.21
N THR A 389 30.51 21.46 -49.06
CA THR A 389 29.56 22.47 -49.57
C THR A 389 30.42 23.71 -49.90
N PRO A 390 29.92 24.81 -50.50
CA PRO A 390 28.60 25.05 -51.11
C PRO A 390 28.68 25.64 -52.55
N VAL A 391 27.55 25.74 -53.26
CA VAL A 391 27.33 26.83 -54.23
C VAL A 391 25.86 27.28 -54.15
N ALA A 392 25.64 28.59 -54.06
CA ALA A 392 24.38 29.25 -54.39
C ALA A 392 24.64 30.20 -55.57
N PRO A 393 23.59 30.66 -56.27
CA PRO A 393 23.47 32.12 -56.30
C PRO A 393 22.03 32.62 -56.05
N SER A 394 21.98 33.82 -55.49
CA SER A 394 20.81 34.69 -55.37
C SER A 394 20.43 35.34 -56.70
N GLY A 395 19.15 35.63 -56.90
CA GLY A 395 18.70 36.51 -57.97
C GLY A 395 17.18 36.64 -58.02
N GLY A 396 16.64 37.77 -57.56
CA GLY A 396 15.23 38.14 -57.76
C GLY A 396 15.13 39.33 -58.72
N LEU A 397 14.10 39.35 -59.57
CA LEU A 397 13.68 40.55 -60.27
C LEU A 397 12.20 40.47 -60.70
N PHE A 398 11.52 41.61 -60.73
CA PHE A 398 10.16 41.77 -61.24
C PHE A 398 10.12 41.70 -62.78
N GLY A 399 9.03 41.18 -63.35
CA GLY A 399 8.76 41.23 -64.79
C GLY A 399 7.35 40.72 -65.10
N ALA A 400 6.58 41.44 -65.93
CA ALA A 400 5.13 41.27 -66.02
C ALA A 400 4.65 40.68 -67.37
N ARG A 401 3.46 40.06 -67.30
CA ARG A 401 2.43 40.03 -68.34
C ARG A 401 2.74 39.21 -69.62
N ASN A 402 1.97 38.15 -69.83
CA ASN A 402 1.03 38.22 -70.95
C ASN A 402 -0.27 37.44 -70.73
N VAL A 403 -1.35 38.00 -71.27
CA VAL A 403 -2.72 37.46 -71.22
C VAL A 403 -3.00 36.75 -72.53
N SER A 404 -3.60 35.56 -72.47
CA SER A 404 -4.35 34.99 -73.59
C SER A 404 -5.69 34.50 -73.08
N GLN A 405 -6.72 35.33 -73.23
CA GLN A 405 -8.10 34.89 -73.12
C GLN A 405 -8.43 34.04 -74.36
N VAL A 406 -8.94 32.83 -74.14
CA VAL A 406 -9.85 32.17 -75.09
C VAL A 406 -11.12 31.82 -74.32
N SER A 407 -12.25 32.19 -74.91
CA SER A 407 -13.56 32.21 -74.28
C SER A 407 -14.17 30.81 -74.14
N ALA A 408 -14.86 30.58 -73.01
CA ALA A 408 -16.19 29.94 -72.84
C ALA A 408 -16.58 28.72 -73.74
N PRO A 409 -17.23 27.68 -73.17
CA PRO A 409 -18.40 27.90 -72.30
C PRO A 409 -18.51 27.02 -71.04
N CYS A 410 -19.26 27.55 -70.06
CA CYS A 410 -19.90 26.73 -69.03
C CYS A 410 -20.90 25.76 -69.69
N GLY A 411 -20.81 24.47 -69.41
CA GLY A 411 -21.82 23.53 -69.89
C GLY A 411 -21.40 22.06 -69.98
N SER A 412 -21.06 21.42 -68.87
CA SER A 412 -21.28 19.97 -68.73
C SER A 412 -21.42 19.58 -67.26
N ASN A 413 -22.44 18.79 -66.96
CA ASN A 413 -22.70 18.26 -65.63
C ASN A 413 -21.59 17.28 -65.25
N HIS A 414 -20.66 17.69 -64.37
CA HIS A 414 -20.00 16.71 -63.52
C HIS A 414 -20.94 16.35 -62.38
N THR A 415 -21.70 15.28 -62.60
CA THR A 415 -22.37 14.54 -61.54
C THR A 415 -21.37 14.27 -60.42
N LYS A 416 -21.66 14.79 -59.23
CA LYS A 416 -21.02 14.34 -58.00
C LYS A 416 -21.39 12.87 -57.79
N ASN A 417 -20.51 11.96 -58.15
CA ASN A 417 -20.51 10.61 -57.57
C ASN A 417 -20.03 10.74 -56.11
N GLU A 418 -20.93 11.14 -55.21
CA GLU A 418 -20.70 11.12 -53.75
C GLU A 418 -21.01 9.75 -53.11
N ASP A 419 -21.25 8.70 -53.93
CA ASP A 419 -21.56 7.32 -53.51
C ASP A 419 -20.48 6.29 -53.89
N ALA A 420 -19.23 6.71 -54.07
CA ALA A 420 -18.11 5.76 -54.01
C ALA A 420 -17.83 5.43 -52.53
N PRO A 421 -17.87 4.16 -52.09
CA PRO A 421 -17.62 3.81 -50.69
C PRO A 421 -16.21 4.29 -50.32
N LYS A 422 -16.13 5.22 -49.34
CA LYS A 422 -14.85 5.74 -48.85
C LYS A 422 -14.05 4.56 -48.34
N LYS A 423 -12.95 4.22 -49.02
CA LYS A 423 -12.05 3.16 -48.57
C LYS A 423 -11.40 3.62 -47.27
N LEU A 424 -11.86 3.05 -46.17
CA LEU A 424 -11.30 3.24 -44.84
C LEU A 424 -10.12 2.28 -44.64
N VAL A 425 -9.18 2.71 -43.81
CA VAL A 425 -8.01 1.96 -43.35
C VAL A 425 -8.05 1.96 -41.84
N GLN A 426 -8.15 0.78 -41.27
CA GLN A 426 -8.00 0.56 -39.84
C GLN A 426 -6.53 0.79 -39.45
N HIS A 427 -6.31 1.58 -38.41
CA HIS A 427 -4.99 1.82 -37.85
C HIS A 427 -4.68 0.82 -36.75
N SER A 428 -3.51 0.20 -36.81
CA SER A 428 -2.98 -0.66 -35.74
C SER A 428 -2.31 0.12 -34.60
N CYS A 429 -2.21 1.45 -34.71
CA CYS A 429 -1.65 2.29 -33.66
C CYS A 429 -2.62 2.37 -32.46
N SER A 430 -2.22 1.78 -31.33
CA SER A 430 -3.00 1.78 -30.09
C SER A 430 -2.22 2.50 -28.98
N LEU A 431 -2.86 3.39 -28.24
CA LEU A 431 -2.27 4.04 -27.08
C LEU A 431 -1.77 3.01 -26.05
N LYS A 432 -2.49 1.89 -25.92
CA LYS A 432 -2.16 0.76 -25.06
C LYS A 432 -0.78 0.17 -25.35
N SER A 433 -0.35 0.12 -26.61
CA SER A 433 0.98 -0.39 -26.99
C SER A 433 2.16 0.47 -26.48
N PHE A 434 1.90 1.71 -26.06
CA PHE A 434 2.91 2.59 -25.45
C PHE A 434 2.83 2.61 -23.92
N ILE A 435 1.69 2.25 -23.34
CA ILE A 435 1.42 2.37 -21.89
C ILE A 435 1.52 1.02 -21.17
N ASP A 436 1.11 -0.09 -21.78
CA ASP A 436 1.28 -1.44 -21.19
C ASP A 436 2.74 -1.74 -20.79
N PRO A 437 3.78 -1.41 -21.59
CA PRO A 437 5.18 -1.61 -21.18
C PRO A 437 5.57 -0.73 -19.98
N LEU A 438 5.11 0.52 -19.94
CA LEU A 438 5.36 1.44 -18.80
C LEU A 438 4.69 0.94 -17.52
N LEU A 439 3.46 0.40 -17.62
CA LEU A 439 2.76 -0.19 -16.48
C LEU A 439 3.44 -1.46 -15.98
N LEU A 440 3.86 -2.35 -16.87
CA LEU A 440 4.56 -3.58 -16.51
C LEU A 440 5.89 -3.26 -15.79
N ASP A 441 6.70 -2.38 -16.36
CA ASP A 441 7.95 -1.92 -15.74
C ASP A 441 7.69 -1.24 -14.39
N ALA A 442 6.67 -0.37 -14.29
CA ALA A 442 6.30 0.27 -13.04
C ALA A 442 5.88 -0.75 -11.96
N GLU A 443 5.07 -1.76 -12.31
CA GLU A 443 4.68 -2.81 -11.35
C GLU A 443 5.89 -3.63 -10.87
N THR A 444 6.90 -3.89 -11.70
CA THR A 444 8.16 -4.53 -11.24
C THR A 444 9.02 -3.64 -10.33
N LYS A 445 8.82 -2.32 -10.36
CA LYS A 445 9.51 -1.35 -9.50
C LYS A 445 8.82 -1.16 -8.15
N ILE A 446 7.53 -1.47 -8.02
CA ILE A 446 6.83 -1.49 -6.73
C ILE A 446 7.32 -2.72 -5.95
N GLN A 447 8.44 -2.56 -5.25
CA GLN A 447 9.04 -3.62 -4.44
C GLN A 447 8.83 -3.34 -2.96
N GLY A 448 8.62 -4.42 -2.20
CA GLY A 448 8.64 -4.36 -0.74
C GLY A 448 10.04 -4.10 -0.21
N LEU A 449 10.13 -3.48 0.96
CA LEU A 449 11.40 -3.22 1.62
C LEU A 449 11.98 -4.52 2.16
N GLU A 450 13.29 -4.71 2.00
CA GLU A 450 13.99 -5.86 2.56
C GLU A 450 14.30 -5.59 4.04
N LEU A 451 14.00 -6.57 4.90
CA LEU A 451 14.16 -6.41 6.35
C LEU A 451 15.64 -6.25 6.75
N ASP A 452 16.56 -6.86 6.00
CA ASP A 452 18.00 -6.80 6.28
C ASP A 452 18.61 -5.40 6.05
N ASP A 453 17.90 -4.49 5.37
CA ASP A 453 18.32 -3.10 5.19
C ASP A 453 18.10 -2.23 6.45
N PHE A 454 17.57 -2.82 7.52
CA PHE A 454 17.32 -2.18 8.81
C PHE A 454 18.20 -2.81 9.90
N PRO A 455 18.71 -2.01 10.86
CA PRO A 455 19.24 -2.54 12.12
C PRO A 455 18.26 -3.56 12.70
N GLN A 456 18.73 -4.80 12.84
CA GLN A 456 17.92 -5.89 13.37
C GLN A 456 17.45 -5.55 14.80
N PRO A 457 16.22 -5.94 15.17
CA PRO A 457 15.72 -5.78 16.53
C PRO A 457 16.59 -6.53 17.56
#